data_AF-A0A8S4ALT0-F1
#
_entry.id   AF-A0A8S4ALT0-F1
#
_cell.length_a   1.000
_cell.length_b   1.000
_cell.length_c   1.000
_cell.angle_alpha   90.00
_cell.angle_beta   90.00
_cell.angle_gamma   90.00
#
_symmetry.space_group_name_H-M   'P 1'
#
loop_
_entity.id
_entity.type
_entity.pdbx_description
1 polymer ?
#
loop_
_entity_poly.entity_id
_entity_poly.type
_entity_poly.pdbx_seq_one_letter_code
_entity_poly.pdbx_strand_id
1 'polypeptide(L)'
;MSTCRAPVYLNKICLFSQVEKRLELVKQVSHSTHKKLTACLQGQQGVDVEKKSVRSPSKKLPLTTLAQCLVEGAAVLGDESLLGLAQELILFELTIERDVIEPLYDLSEVEIPNIQKQRKHLAKLVLDMDSARTR
;
A
#
# COMPACT_ATOMS: atom_id res chain seq x y z
N MET A 1 -1.99 6.14 -50.67
CA MET A 1 -2.66 6.48 -49.38
C MET A 1 -1.88 5.94 -48.16
N SER A 2 -0.54 6.00 -48.19
CA SER A 2 0.31 5.27 -47.21
C SER A 2 1.08 6.18 -46.25
N THR A 3 1.09 7.49 -46.49
CA THR A 3 1.95 8.46 -45.77
C THR A 3 1.29 9.10 -44.54
N CYS A 4 -0.04 9.06 -44.40
CA CYS A 4 -0.74 9.60 -43.23
C CYS A 4 -0.80 8.65 -42.02
N ARG A 5 -0.45 7.36 -42.17
CA ARG A 5 -0.53 6.37 -41.07
C ARG A 5 0.65 6.41 -40.12
N ALA A 6 1.87 6.62 -40.61
CA ALA A 6 3.09 6.65 -39.79
C ALA A 6 2.99 7.57 -38.55
N PRO A 7 2.51 8.83 -38.64
CA PRO A 7 2.41 9.69 -37.45
C PRO A 7 1.33 9.23 -36.47
N VAL A 8 0.22 8.64 -36.93
CA VAL A 8 -0.86 8.14 -36.07
C VAL A 8 -0.44 6.88 -35.31
N TYR A 9 0.25 5.95 -35.97
CA TYR A 9 0.78 4.74 -35.32
C TYR A 9 1.89 5.07 -34.33
N LEU A 10 2.79 6.00 -34.66
CA LEU A 10 3.87 6.42 -33.76
C LEU A 10 3.32 7.09 -32.49
N ASN A 11 2.32 7.96 -32.63
CA ASN A 11 1.66 8.63 -31.51
C ASN A 11 0.89 7.62 -30.62
N LYS A 12 0.22 6.64 -31.25
CA LYS A 12 -0.47 5.55 -30.54
C LYS A 12 0.48 4.62 -29.78
N ILE A 13 1.64 4.29 -30.35
CA ILE A 13 2.69 3.48 -29.70
C ILE A 13 3.32 4.24 -28.52
N CYS A 14 3.61 5.53 -28.70
CA CYS A 14 4.16 6.38 -27.63
C CYS A 14 3.17 6.51 -26.46
N LEU A 15 1.89 6.77 -26.74
CA LEU A 15 0.83 6.83 -25.73
C LEU A 15 0.70 5.49 -24.99
N PHE A 16 0.74 4.38 -25.71
CA PHE A 16 0.66 3.04 -25.12
C PHE A 16 1.82 2.79 -24.14
N SER A 17 3.05 3.10 -24.54
CA SER A 17 4.22 2.94 -23.68
C SER A 17 4.17 3.86 -22.45
N GLN A 18 3.69 5.10 -22.61
CA GLN A 18 3.54 6.04 -21.51
C GLN A 18 2.53 5.53 -20.46
N VAL A 19 1.41 4.96 -20.90
CA VAL A 19 0.40 4.39 -20.01
C VAL A 19 0.94 3.15 -19.29
N GLU A 20 1.72 2.29 -19.94
CA GLU A 20 2.37 1.15 -19.26
C GLU A 20 3.30 1.60 -18.14
N LYS A 21 4.17 2.57 -18.42
CA LYS A 21 5.09 3.11 -17.41
C LYS A 21 4.34 3.75 -16.24
N ARG A 22 3.27 4.50 -16.52
CA ARG A 22 2.41 5.08 -15.47
C ARG A 22 1.74 4.00 -14.63
N LEU A 23 1.21 2.95 -15.27
CA LEU A 23 0.52 1.87 -14.58
C LEU A 23 1.45 1.08 -13.65
N GLU A 24 2.70 0.85 -14.08
CA GLU A 24 3.72 0.21 -13.24
C GLU A 24 4.08 1.07 -12.02
N LEU A 25 4.22 2.38 -12.20
CA LEU A 25 4.48 3.30 -11.09
C LEU A 25 3.32 3.32 -10.08
N VAL A 26 2.07 3.35 -10.56
CA VAL A 26 0.90 3.30 -9.68
C VAL A 26 0.89 1.98 -8.91
N LYS A 27 1.15 0.84 -9.56
CA LYS A 27 1.24 -0.46 -8.88
C LYS A 27 2.28 -0.45 -7.76
N GLN A 28 3.49 0.02 -8.07
CA GLN A 28 4.59 0.07 -7.12
C GLN A 28 4.26 0.95 -5.91
N VAL A 29 3.69 2.14 -6.14
CA VAL A 29 3.35 3.08 -5.06
C VAL A 29 2.19 2.55 -4.22
N SER A 30 1.15 2.00 -4.84
CA SER A 30 0.01 1.42 -4.12
C SER A 30 0.44 0.24 -3.26
N HIS A 31 1.22 -0.70 -3.82
CA HIS A 31 1.73 -1.86 -3.10
C HIS A 31 2.67 -1.47 -1.94
N SER A 32 3.59 -0.52 -2.18
CA SER A 32 4.51 -0.02 -1.13
C SER A 32 3.77 0.68 0.01
N THR A 33 2.78 1.51 -0.33
CA THR A 33 1.95 2.22 0.64
C THR A 33 1.10 1.25 1.46
N HIS A 34 0.42 0.30 0.80
CA HIS A 34 -0.32 -0.78 1.43
C HIS A 34 0.54 -1.51 2.48
N LYS A 35 1.73 -1.97 2.10
CA LYS A 35 2.62 -2.72 3.02
C LYS A 35 3.06 -1.89 4.22
N LYS A 36 3.40 -0.62 4.01
CA LYS A 36 3.83 0.27 5.11
C LYS A 36 2.69 0.55 6.08
N LEU A 37 1.51 0.89 5.55
CA LEU A 37 0.36 1.18 6.40
C LEU A 37 -0.11 -0.07 7.17
N THR A 38 -0.16 -1.24 6.51
CA THR A 38 -0.46 -2.52 7.19
C THR A 38 0.52 -2.78 8.34
N ALA A 39 1.82 -2.57 8.12
CA ALA A 39 2.84 -2.78 9.15
C ALA A 39 2.75 -1.76 10.30
N CYS A 40 2.25 -0.55 10.04
CA CYS A 40 2.02 0.46 11.07
C CYS A 40 0.80 0.13 11.94
N LEU A 41 -0.29 -0.37 11.34
CA LEU A 41 -1.57 -0.62 12.02
C LEU A 41 -1.59 -1.96 12.77
N GLN A 42 -0.92 -3.00 12.27
CA GLN A 42 -0.83 -4.28 12.98
C GLN A 42 0.12 -4.23 14.19
N GLY A 43 0.72 -3.07 14.45
CA GLY A 43 1.77 -2.88 15.43
C GLY A 43 3.02 -3.70 15.11
N GLN A 44 4.15 -3.40 15.74
CA GLN A 44 5.20 -4.40 15.87
C GLN A 44 4.72 -5.50 16.83
N GLN A 45 3.79 -6.34 16.39
CA GLN A 45 3.39 -7.56 17.07
C GLN A 45 4.54 -8.56 16.90
N GLY A 46 5.59 -8.37 17.69
CA GLY A 46 6.86 -9.08 17.51
C GLY A 46 8.08 -8.47 18.18
N VAL A 47 7.94 -7.46 19.06
CA VAL A 47 8.92 -7.39 20.15
C VAL A 47 8.51 -8.47 21.13
N ASP A 48 9.08 -9.64 20.95
CA ASP A 48 9.26 -10.61 22.03
C ASP A 48 9.90 -9.85 23.21
N VAL A 49 9.07 -9.36 24.13
CA VAL A 49 9.49 -8.82 25.43
C VAL A 49 9.78 -9.99 26.38
N GLU A 50 10.18 -11.14 25.85
CA GLU A 50 10.63 -12.28 26.65
C GLU A 50 12.09 -12.61 26.33
N LYS A 51 12.96 -12.07 27.20
CA LYS A 51 14.28 -12.65 27.54
C LYS A 51 15.36 -12.62 26.46
N LYS A 52 15.80 -11.42 26.01
CA LYS A 52 17.21 -11.27 25.59
C LYS A 52 17.75 -9.82 25.61
N SER A 53 18.05 -9.31 26.81
CA SER A 53 19.32 -8.57 27.03
C SER A 53 19.56 -8.34 28.53
N VAL A 54 19.73 -9.43 29.28
CA VAL A 54 20.56 -9.40 30.49
C VAL A 54 22.00 -9.60 30.03
N ARG A 55 22.62 -8.59 29.41
CA ARG A 55 24.09 -8.48 29.22
C ARG A 55 24.57 -7.19 28.53
N SER A 56 23.87 -6.07 28.66
CA SER A 56 24.48 -4.75 28.43
C SER A 56 24.83 -4.10 29.79
N PRO A 57 26.11 -3.75 30.04
CA PRO A 57 26.50 -3.04 31.26
C PRO A 57 25.86 -1.63 31.33
N SER A 58 24.85 -1.51 32.18
CA SER A 58 24.56 -0.37 33.07
C SER A 58 24.51 1.05 32.48
N LYS A 59 23.34 1.39 31.89
CA LYS A 59 22.63 2.63 32.24
C LYS A 59 21.26 2.23 32.77
N LYS A 60 21.16 1.96 34.08
CA LYS A 60 19.87 1.67 34.71
C LYS A 60 19.11 3.00 34.87
N LEU A 61 17.84 2.99 34.41
CA LEU A 61 16.80 4.05 34.36
C LEU A 61 16.81 4.92 33.10
N PRO A 62 15.71 4.90 32.31
CA PRO A 62 14.44 5.55 32.68
C PRO A 62 13.13 4.78 32.33
N LEU A 63 13.18 3.50 31.96
CA LEU A 63 11.98 2.75 31.57
C LEU A 63 10.98 2.53 32.71
N THR A 64 11.46 2.24 33.92
CA THR A 64 10.60 2.09 35.10
C THR A 64 9.97 3.41 35.52
N THR A 65 10.71 4.51 35.47
CA THR A 65 10.17 5.85 35.74
C THR A 65 9.12 6.24 34.70
N LEU A 66 9.37 5.96 33.41
CA LEU A 66 8.38 6.19 32.36
C LEU A 66 7.12 5.35 32.58
N ALA A 67 7.26 4.06 32.88
CA ALA A 67 6.12 3.19 33.19
C ALA A 67 5.32 3.72 34.38
N GLN A 68 6.01 4.17 35.44
CA GLN A 68 5.38 4.76 36.62
C GLN A 68 4.61 6.04 36.27
N CYS A 69 5.21 6.95 35.48
CA CYS A 69 4.52 8.16 35.01
C CYS A 69 3.29 7.85 34.14
N LEU A 70 3.34 6.78 33.33
CA LEU A 70 2.19 6.36 32.51
C LEU A 70 1.04 5.83 33.37
N VAL A 71 1.35 5.04 34.41
CA VAL A 71 0.34 4.54 35.37
C VAL A 71 -0.30 5.70 36.15
N GLU A 72 0.54 6.64 36.63
CA GLU A 72 0.05 7.83 37.33
C GLU A 72 -0.78 8.72 36.41
N GLY A 73 -0.36 8.91 35.15
CA GLY A 73 -1.13 9.65 34.15
C GLY A 73 -2.46 8.98 33.81
N ALA A 74 -2.48 7.65 33.69
CA ALA A 74 -3.71 6.87 33.49
C ALA A 74 -4.70 7.05 34.64
N ALA A 75 -4.21 7.03 35.89
CA ALA A 75 -5.06 7.26 37.07
C ALA A 75 -5.67 8.67 37.10
N VAL A 76 -4.97 9.70 36.58
CA VAL A 76 -5.49 11.08 36.47
C VAL A 76 -6.54 11.21 35.37
N LEU A 77 -6.36 10.52 34.24
CA LEU A 77 -7.28 10.55 33.10
C LEU A 77 -8.60 9.82 33.39
N GLY A 78 -8.56 8.79 34.25
CA GLY A 78 -9.70 7.95 34.58
C GLY A 78 -10.04 6.92 33.49
N ASP A 79 -10.67 5.82 33.91
CA ASP A 79 -10.88 4.65 33.04
C ASP A 79 -11.79 4.93 31.84
N GLU A 80 -12.83 5.75 32.00
CA GLU A 80 -13.74 6.11 30.89
C GLU A 80 -13.03 6.87 29.76
N SER A 81 -12.06 7.71 30.10
CA SER A 81 -11.24 8.44 29.13
C SER A 81 -10.32 7.48 28.36
N LEU A 82 -9.71 6.52 29.07
CA LEU A 82 -8.85 5.50 28.47
C LEU A 82 -9.64 4.53 27.59
N LEU A 83 -10.83 4.10 28.03
CA LEU A 83 -11.73 3.27 27.25
C LEU A 83 -12.22 3.99 25.98
N GLY A 84 -12.56 5.28 26.10
CA GLY A 84 -12.92 6.11 24.95
C GLY A 84 -11.81 6.20 23.90
N LEU A 85 -10.57 6.45 24.33
CA LEU A 85 -9.41 6.49 23.45
C LEU A 85 -9.12 5.13 22.80
N ALA A 86 -9.22 4.04 23.55
CA ALA A 86 -9.05 2.69 23.01
C ALA A 86 -10.11 2.36 21.96
N GLN A 87 -11.37 2.76 22.20
CA GLN A 87 -12.45 2.53 21.25
C GLN A 87 -12.31 3.38 19.99
N GLU A 88 -11.91 4.65 20.13
CA GLU A 88 -11.63 5.51 18.99
C GLU A 88 -10.46 5.00 18.14
N LEU A 89 -9.41 4.46 18.77
CA LEU A 89 -8.30 3.82 18.07
C LEU A 89 -8.74 2.60 17.26
N ILE A 90 -9.56 1.72 17.83
CA ILE A 90 -10.11 0.55 17.12
C ILE A 90 -10.94 0.99 15.91
N LEU A 91 -11.79 2.00 16.08
CA LEU A 91 -12.61 2.53 14.97
C LEU A 91 -11.74 3.14 13.87
N PHE A 92 -10.68 3.86 14.24
CA PHE A 92 -9.71 4.40 13.31
C PHE A 92 -9.02 3.28 12.52
N GLU A 93 -8.49 2.25 13.19
CA GLU A 93 -7.83 1.11 12.54
C GLU A 93 -8.76 0.41 11.55
N LEU A 94 -9.99 0.11 11.94
CA LEU A 94 -11.00 -0.50 11.07
C LEU A 94 -11.34 0.39 9.87
N THR A 95 -11.44 1.70 10.08
CA THR A 95 -11.74 2.66 9.02
C THR A 95 -10.60 2.73 8.00
N ILE A 96 -9.35 2.80 8.46
CA ILE A 96 -8.19 2.83 7.56
C ILE A 96 -8.05 1.51 6.80
N GLU A 97 -8.26 0.37 7.47
CA GLU A 97 -8.22 -0.95 6.81
C GLU A 97 -9.20 -1.00 5.63
N ARG A 98 -10.46 -0.65 5.88
CA ARG A 98 -11.53 -0.69 4.87
C ARG A 98 -11.39 0.37 3.78
N ASP A 99 -11.14 1.63 4.16
CA ASP A 99 -11.25 2.76 3.23
C ASP A 99 -9.92 3.07 2.52
N VAL A 100 -8.81 2.48 2.97
CA VAL A 100 -7.47 2.76 2.44
C VAL A 100 -6.69 1.50 2.13
N ILE A 101 -6.52 0.57 3.08
CA ILE A 101 -5.66 -0.61 2.90
C ILE A 101 -6.23 -1.54 1.83
N GLU A 102 -7.45 -2.02 2.02
CA GLU A 102 -8.13 -2.94 1.11
C GLU A 102 -8.23 -2.36 -0.34
N PRO A 103 -8.63 -1.10 -0.56
CA PRO A 103 -8.62 -0.49 -1.90
C PRO A 103 -7.24 -0.41 -2.54
N LEU A 104 -6.17 -0.14 -1.77
CA LEU A 104 -4.80 -0.12 -2.30
C LEU A 104 -4.33 -1.52 -2.68
N TYR A 105 -4.70 -2.54 -1.91
CA TYR A 105 -4.44 -3.94 -2.22
C TYR A 105 -5.12 -4.32 -3.53
N ASP A 106 -6.45 -4.15 -3.61
CA ASP A 106 -7.25 -4.50 -4.79
C ASP A 106 -6.75 -3.78 -6.04
N LEU A 107 -6.44 -2.49 -5.94
CA LEU A 107 -5.87 -1.73 -7.04
C LEU A 107 -4.56 -2.37 -7.54
N SER A 108 -3.66 -2.77 -6.63
CA SER A 108 -2.33 -3.26 -6.97
C SER A 108 -2.29 -4.72 -7.43
N GLU A 109 -3.09 -5.60 -6.81
CA GLU A 109 -3.06 -7.05 -7.00
C GLU A 109 -4.16 -7.55 -7.94
N VAL A 110 -5.25 -6.80 -8.14
CA VAL A 110 -6.39 -7.21 -8.96
C VAL A 110 -6.55 -6.31 -10.19
N GLU A 111 -6.83 -5.02 -9.98
CA GLU A 111 -7.23 -4.12 -11.06
C GLU A 111 -6.10 -3.84 -12.05
N ILE A 112 -4.91 -3.49 -11.55
CA ILE A 112 -3.77 -3.21 -12.43
C ILE A 112 -3.36 -4.44 -13.27
N PRO A 113 -3.20 -5.65 -12.70
CA PRO A 113 -2.94 -6.86 -13.48
C PRO A 113 -4.03 -7.15 -14.52
N ASN A 114 -5.30 -6.92 -14.20
CA ASN A 114 -6.41 -7.08 -15.14
C ASN A 114 -6.32 -6.10 -16.32
N ILE A 115 -6.06 -4.81 -16.04
CA ILE A 115 -5.83 -3.79 -17.07
C ILE A 115 -4.66 -4.19 -17.96
N GLN A 116 -3.54 -4.64 -17.38
CA GLN A 116 -2.37 -5.12 -18.14
C GLN A 116 -2.72 -6.30 -19.05
N LYS A 117 -3.51 -7.27 -18.55
CA LYS A 117 -3.97 -8.43 -19.33
C LYS A 117 -4.85 -8.01 -20.51
N GLN A 118 -5.84 -7.17 -20.28
CA GLN A 118 -6.74 -6.67 -21.32
C GLN A 118 -5.98 -5.88 -22.40
N ARG A 119 -5.00 -5.05 -22.00
CA ARG A 119 -4.18 -4.29 -22.94
C ARG A 119 -3.31 -5.18 -23.82
N LYS A 120 -2.68 -6.21 -23.25
CA LYS A 120 -1.92 -7.21 -24.03
C LYS A 120 -2.82 -7.93 -25.03
N HIS A 121 -4.03 -8.28 -24.61
CA HIS A 121 -5.01 -8.90 -25.51
C HIS A 121 -5.43 -7.96 -26.64
N LEU A 122 -5.75 -6.70 -26.33
CA LEU A 122 -6.09 -5.69 -27.32
C LEU A 122 -4.96 -5.45 -28.32
N ALA A 123 -3.71 -5.37 -27.85
CA ALA A 123 -2.54 -5.22 -28.72
C ALA A 123 -2.43 -6.36 -29.73
N LYS A 124 -2.67 -7.61 -29.28
CA LYS A 124 -2.72 -8.77 -30.17
C LYS A 124 -3.84 -8.64 -31.21
N LEU A 125 -5.07 -8.31 -30.80
CA LEU A 125 -6.20 -8.16 -31.72
C LEU A 125 -5.97 -7.07 -32.78
N VAL A 126 -5.31 -5.97 -32.41
CA VAL A 126 -4.93 -4.91 -33.36
C VAL A 126 -3.94 -5.43 -34.40
N LEU A 127 -2.93 -6.18 -33.98
CA LEU A 127 -1.96 -6.79 -34.91
C LEU A 127 -2.62 -7.83 -35.83
N ASP A 128 -3.51 -8.68 -35.29
CA ASP A 128 -4.25 -9.68 -36.06
C ASP A 128 -5.16 -9.00 -37.11
N MET A 129 -5.84 -7.90 -36.73
CA MET A 129 -6.69 -7.12 -37.64
C MET A 129 -5.88 -6.44 -38.76
N ASP A 130 -4.73 -5.84 -38.43
CA ASP A 130 -3.84 -5.23 -39.41
C ASP A 130 -3.31 -6.29 -40.39
N SER A 131 -2.96 -7.49 -39.90
CA SER A 131 -2.54 -8.62 -40.74
C SER A 131 -3.65 -9.08 -41.69
N ALA A 132 -4.89 -9.22 -41.20
CA ALA A 132 -6.04 -9.62 -42.02
C ALA A 132 -6.40 -8.59 -43.11
N ARG A 133 -6.19 -7.29 -42.83
CA ARG A 133 -6.47 -6.20 -43.77
C ARG A 133 -5.39 -6.05 -44.86
N THR A 134 -4.20 -6.57 -44.61
CA THR A 134 -3.05 -6.47 -45.55
C THR A 134 -2.93 -7.72 -46.43
N ARG A 135 -3.85 -8.68 -46.29
CA ARG A 135 -4.10 -9.78 -47.23
C ARG A 135 -5.21 -9.39 -48.20
#